data_AF-A0A317F5J9-F1
#
_entry.id   AF-A0A317F5J9-F1
#
_cell.length_a   1.000
_cell.length_b   1.000
_cell.length_c   1.000
_cell.angle_alpha   90.00
_cell.angle_beta   90.00
_cell.angle_gamma   90.00
#
_symmetry.space_group_name_H-M   'P 1'
#
loop_
_entity.id
_entity.type
_entity.pdbx_description
1 polymer ?
#
loop_
_entity_poly.entity_id
_entity_poly.type
_entity_poly.pdbx_seq_one_letter_code
_entity_poly.pdbx_strand_id
1 'polypeptide(L)'
;MRNCIRPDARSIPMVVPYAGGILSGQGMLVGAFFGVAASDAAQNATVDCETRGEFELTKEPALAISQGARVFWDNTNRRITTTATGNFQVGLCTLAALAADAAVRVMLARVPASGA
;
A
#
# COMPACT_ATOMS: atom_id res chain seq x y z
N MET A 1 28.34 -1.85 7.99
CA MET A 1 27.66 -1.76 9.31
C MET A 1 27.46 -3.16 9.85
N ARG A 2 27.82 -3.46 11.11
CA ARG A 2 27.73 -4.83 11.68
C ARG A 2 26.31 -5.28 12.07
N ASN A 3 25.34 -4.36 12.13
CA ASN A 3 23.95 -4.63 12.58
C ASN A 3 22.91 -4.53 11.44
N CYS A 4 23.34 -4.25 10.21
CA CYS A 4 22.42 -4.16 9.08
C CYS A 4 22.29 -5.54 8.43
N ILE A 5 21.14 -6.19 8.64
CA ILE A 5 20.87 -7.52 8.06
C ILE A 5 20.41 -7.47 6.60
N ARG A 6 19.85 -6.34 6.17
CA ARG A 6 19.29 -6.16 4.82
C ARG A 6 19.52 -4.72 4.32
N PRO A 7 20.72 -4.39 3.82
CA PRO A 7 21.05 -3.03 3.40
C PRO A 7 20.20 -2.54 2.21
N ASP A 8 19.89 -3.43 1.27
CA ASP A 8 19.17 -3.11 0.03
C ASP A 8 17.82 -3.82 -0.08
N ALA A 9 17.19 -4.14 1.06
CA ALA A 9 15.90 -4.83 1.06
C ALA A 9 14.84 -4.04 0.29
N ARG A 10 14.40 -4.64 -0.82
CA ARG A 10 13.24 -4.20 -1.59
C ARG A 10 11.94 -4.69 -0.97
N SER A 11 11.96 -5.93 -0.49
CA SER A 11 10.85 -6.57 0.22
C SER A 11 11.22 -6.90 1.67
N ILE A 12 10.21 -6.96 2.53
CA ILE A 12 10.33 -7.40 3.92
C ILE A 12 9.27 -8.47 4.19
N PRO A 13 9.66 -9.64 4.73
CA PRO A 13 8.69 -10.66 5.11
C PRO A 13 7.84 -10.18 6.27
N MET A 14 6.52 -10.25 6.11
CA MET A 14 5.53 -9.90 7.13
C MET A 14 4.44 -10.96 7.22
N VAL A 15 3.82 -11.08 8.40
CA VAL A 15 2.72 -12.01 8.64
C VAL A 15 1.41 -11.40 8.16
N VAL A 16 0.65 -12.15 7.37
CA VAL A 16 -0.63 -11.70 6.81
C VAL A 16 -1.68 -11.50 7.92
N PRO A 17 -2.22 -10.27 8.12
CA PRO A 17 -3.15 -9.98 9.21
C PRO A 17 -4.61 -10.29 8.84
N TYR A 18 -4.92 -10.47 7.55
CA TYR A 18 -6.29 -10.57 7.06
C TYR A 18 -6.82 -12.00 7.12
N ALA A 19 -8.03 -12.18 7.67
CA ALA A 19 -8.67 -13.50 7.81
C ALA A 19 -8.88 -14.25 6.48
N GLY A 20 -9.10 -13.52 5.38
CA GLY A 20 -9.22 -14.09 4.04
C GLY A 20 -7.89 -14.35 3.33
N GLY A 21 -6.76 -14.16 4.01
CA GLY A 21 -5.46 -14.12 3.36
C GLY A 21 -5.26 -12.89 2.47
N ILE A 22 -4.24 -12.95 1.64
CA ILE A 22 -3.88 -11.93 0.66
C ILE A 22 -3.48 -12.58 -0.65
N LEU A 23 -3.77 -11.89 -1.76
CA LEU A 23 -3.30 -12.27 -3.08
C LEU A 23 -2.12 -11.39 -3.50
N SER A 24 -1.30 -11.89 -4.42
CA SER A 24 -0.23 -11.14 -5.07
C SER A 24 -0.74 -9.81 -5.63
N GLY A 25 0.04 -8.74 -5.43
CA GLY A 25 -0.30 -7.40 -5.88
C GLY A 25 -1.27 -6.64 -4.97
N GLN A 26 -1.83 -7.27 -3.92
CA GLN A 26 -2.68 -6.55 -2.97
C GLN A 26 -1.85 -5.83 -1.90
N GLY A 27 -2.38 -4.67 -1.46
CA GLY A 27 -1.82 -3.92 -0.34
C GLY A 27 -2.09 -4.60 1.00
N MET A 28 -1.12 -4.48 1.91
CA MET A 28 -1.20 -5.01 3.27
C MET A 28 -0.67 -3.98 4.26
N LEU A 29 -1.43 -3.77 5.34
CA LEU A 29 -1.02 -2.94 6.48
C LEU A 29 -0.86 -3.83 7.71
N VAL A 30 0.37 -3.87 8.25
CA VAL A 30 0.71 -4.53 9.52
C VAL A 30 1.22 -3.47 10.49
N GLY A 31 0.39 -3.07 11.45
CA GLY A 31 0.68 -1.93 12.32
C GLY A 31 0.88 -0.65 11.51
N ALA A 32 2.11 -0.12 11.48
CA ALA A 32 2.49 1.07 10.69
C ALA A 32 3.39 0.72 9.47
N PHE A 33 3.40 -0.55 9.07
CA PHE A 33 4.09 -1.04 7.88
C PHE A 33 3.07 -1.30 6.78
N PHE A 34 3.19 -0.57 5.69
CA PHE A 34 2.44 -0.83 4.47
C PHE A 34 3.39 -1.40 3.40
N GLY A 35 2.91 -2.40 2.68
CA GLY A 35 3.58 -2.95 1.50
C GLY A 35 2.61 -3.69 0.59
N VAL A 36 3.10 -4.14 -0.55
CA VAL A 36 2.32 -4.92 -1.52
C VAL A 36 2.80 -6.37 -1.50
N ALA A 37 1.88 -7.33 -1.42
CA ALA A 37 2.24 -8.75 -1.35
C ALA A 37 2.87 -9.22 -2.67
N ALA A 38 4.03 -9.87 -2.59
CA ALA A 38 4.72 -10.43 -3.74
C ALA A 38 4.12 -11.77 -4.21
N SER A 39 3.38 -12.47 -3.33
CA SER A 39 2.73 -13.74 -3.63
C SER A 39 1.44 -13.90 -2.82
N ASP A 40 0.65 -14.91 -3.17
CA ASP A 40 -0.53 -15.29 -2.39
C ASP A 40 -0.09 -15.90 -1.05
N ALA A 41 -0.84 -15.61 0.01
CA ALA A 41 -0.59 -16.17 1.33
C ALA A 41 -1.86 -16.20 2.18
N ALA A 42 -2.04 -17.29 2.93
CA ALA A 42 -3.13 -17.41 3.89
C ALA A 42 -2.91 -16.49 5.11
N GLN A 43 -3.97 -16.30 5.91
CA GLN A 43 -3.83 -15.61 7.20
C GLN A 43 -2.75 -16.27 8.06
N ASN A 44 -1.98 -15.47 8.80
CA ASN A 44 -0.90 -15.91 9.68
C ASN A 44 0.29 -16.57 8.98
N ALA A 45 0.26 -16.74 7.65
CA ALA A 45 1.44 -17.10 6.87
C ALA A 45 2.34 -15.87 6.68
N THR A 46 3.62 -16.11 6.45
CA THR A 46 4.58 -15.05 6.10
C THR A 46 4.60 -14.86 4.59
N VAL A 47 4.53 -13.60 4.15
CA VAL A 47 4.64 -13.20 2.75
C VAL A 47 5.64 -12.07 2.62
N ASP A 48 6.41 -12.07 1.53
CA ASP A 48 7.28 -10.95 1.21
C ASP A 48 6.43 -9.75 0.75
N CYS A 49 6.61 -8.63 1.44
CA CYS A 49 5.92 -7.38 1.11
C CYS A 49 6.90 -6.40 0.45
N GLU A 50 6.60 -6.01 -0.78
CA GLU A 50 7.29 -4.97 -1.51
C GLU A 50 7.02 -3.60 -0.87
N THR A 51 8.08 -2.86 -0.56
CA THR A 51 8.00 -1.56 0.16
C THR A 51 8.34 -0.36 -0.71
N ARG A 52 8.78 -0.61 -1.94
CA ARG A 52 9.28 0.41 -2.88
C ARG A 52 8.81 0.09 -4.28
N GLY A 53 8.45 1.12 -5.03
CA GLY A 53 8.03 1.02 -6.43
C GLY A 53 6.63 1.56 -6.66
N GLU A 54 6.24 1.51 -7.93
CA GLU A 54 4.91 1.89 -8.40
C GLU A 54 4.05 0.63 -8.55
N PHE A 55 2.86 0.65 -7.97
CA PHE A 55 1.92 -0.46 -8.00
C PHE A 55 0.55 0.01 -8.44
N GLU A 56 -0.17 -0.85 -9.15
CA GLU A 56 -1.57 -0.64 -9.47
C GLU A 56 -2.43 -1.25 -8.36
N LEU A 57 -3.17 -0.40 -7.64
CA LEU A 57 -3.98 -0.79 -6.49
C LEU A 57 -5.43 -0.38 -6.69
N THR A 58 -6.36 -1.21 -6.21
CA THR A 58 -7.79 -0.90 -6.22
C THR A 58 -8.05 0.39 -5.46
N LYS A 59 -8.86 1.27 -6.03
CA LYS A 59 -9.29 2.52 -5.38
C LYS A 59 -10.74 2.47 -4.93
N GLU A 60 -11.10 3.42 -4.10
CA GLU A 60 -12.48 3.73 -3.78
C GLU A 60 -13.32 3.95 -5.06
N PRO A 61 -14.47 3.26 -5.21
CA PRO A 61 -15.33 3.40 -6.38
C PRO A 61 -15.76 4.85 -6.59
N ALA A 62 -15.86 5.28 -7.85
CA ALA A 62 -16.25 6.63 -8.23
C ALA A 62 -15.32 7.76 -7.71
N LEU A 63 -14.21 7.46 -7.04
CA LEU A 63 -13.24 8.45 -6.60
C LEU A 63 -12.27 8.80 -7.73
N ALA A 64 -12.29 10.04 -8.21
CA ALA A 64 -11.26 10.54 -9.11
C ALA A 64 -10.03 10.99 -8.31
N ILE A 65 -8.83 10.63 -8.77
CA ILE A 65 -7.56 10.94 -8.11
C ILE A 65 -6.64 11.59 -9.14
N SER A 66 -6.23 12.84 -8.88
CA SER A 66 -5.28 13.54 -9.76
C SER A 66 -3.86 12.99 -9.61
N GLN A 67 -3.06 13.13 -10.66
CA GLN A 67 -1.63 12.86 -10.59
C GLN A 67 -0.97 13.75 -9.52
N GLY A 68 -0.06 13.19 -8.74
CA GLY A 68 0.62 13.85 -7.62
C GLY A 68 -0.22 13.94 -6.34
N ALA A 69 -1.49 13.53 -6.36
CA ALA A 69 -2.31 13.50 -5.16
C ALA A 69 -1.75 12.50 -4.14
N ARG A 70 -1.81 12.88 -2.86
CA ARG A 70 -1.54 11.95 -1.77
C ARG A 70 -2.64 10.92 -1.69
N VAL A 71 -2.22 9.69 -1.46
CA VAL A 71 -3.12 8.55 -1.33
C VAL A 71 -2.92 7.85 0.00
N PHE A 72 -4.03 7.34 0.51
CA PHE A 72 -4.15 6.69 1.80
C PHE A 72 -4.73 5.30 1.61
N TRP A 73 -4.35 4.39 2.49
CA TRP A 73 -4.88 3.05 2.57
C TRP A 73 -6.02 3.00 3.56
N ASP A 74 -7.20 2.64 3.05
CA ASP A 74 -8.34 2.21 3.83
C ASP A 74 -8.15 0.72 4.14
N ASN A 75 -7.75 0.43 5.37
CA ASN A 75 -7.48 -0.94 5.79
C ASN A 75 -8.74 -1.79 5.98
N THR A 76 -9.90 -1.15 6.20
CA THR A 76 -11.17 -1.85 6.37
C THR A 76 -11.64 -2.39 5.03
N ASN A 77 -11.63 -1.56 3.99
CA ASN A 77 -12.07 -1.94 2.65
C ASN A 77 -10.93 -2.46 1.76
N ARG A 78 -9.69 -2.41 2.23
CA ARG A 78 -8.46 -2.82 1.53
C ARG A 78 -8.31 -2.15 0.16
N ARG A 79 -8.39 -0.82 0.16
CA ARG A 79 -8.33 -0.01 -1.07
C ARG A 79 -7.69 1.35 -0.84
N ILE A 80 -7.34 2.01 -1.93
CA ILE A 80 -6.81 3.36 -1.93
C ILE A 80 -7.94 4.40 -1.86
N THR A 81 -7.76 5.42 -1.03
CA THR A 81 -8.61 6.61 -0.92
C THR A 81 -7.76 7.88 -0.83
N THR A 82 -8.37 9.04 -0.98
CA THR A 82 -7.75 10.35 -0.71
C THR A 82 -8.11 10.90 0.67
N THR A 83 -8.96 10.20 1.42
CA THR A 83 -9.39 10.59 2.77
C THR A 83 -8.26 10.32 3.76
N ALA A 84 -7.71 11.39 4.36
CA ALA A 84 -6.61 11.27 5.32
C ALA A 84 -7.06 10.75 6.69
N THR A 85 -8.17 11.27 7.21
CA THR A 85 -8.65 10.97 8.57
C THR A 85 -8.95 9.48 8.73
N GLY A 86 -8.27 8.83 9.67
CA GLY A 86 -8.48 7.41 9.98
C GLY A 86 -7.81 6.43 9.01
N ASN A 87 -7.12 6.92 7.97
CA ASN A 87 -6.44 6.08 6.99
C ASN A 87 -4.93 6.29 7.00
N PHE A 88 -4.18 5.30 6.53
CA PHE A 88 -2.72 5.33 6.58
C PHE A 88 -2.15 5.90 5.28
N GLN A 89 -1.26 6.90 5.34
CA GLN A 89 -0.65 7.44 4.12
C GLN A 89 0.33 6.42 3.51
N VAL A 90 0.15 6.11 2.23
CA VAL A 90 0.94 5.06 1.55
C VAL A 90 1.76 5.55 0.37
N GLY A 91 1.43 6.70 -0.20
CA GLY A 91 2.19 7.21 -1.33
C GLY A 91 1.55 8.35 -2.10
N LEU A 92 1.90 8.41 -3.38
CA LEU A 92 1.44 9.41 -4.33
C LEU A 92 0.87 8.73 -5.58
N CYS A 93 -0.20 9.30 -6.12
CA CYS A 93 -0.76 8.92 -7.40
C CYS A 93 0.20 9.34 -8.54
N THR A 94 0.62 8.41 -9.39
CA THR A 94 1.56 8.68 -10.50
C THR A 94 0.88 8.97 -11.82
N LEU A 95 -0.38 8.57 -11.97
CA LEU A 95 -1.20 8.78 -13.16
C LEU A 95 -2.64 9.08 -12.73
N ALA A 96 -3.23 10.14 -13.29
CA ALA A 96 -4.61 10.50 -12.96
C ALA A 96 -5.57 9.32 -13.19
N ALA A 97 -6.35 8.98 -12.16
CA ALA A 97 -7.37 7.94 -12.21
C ALA A 97 -8.75 8.60 -12.22
N LEU A 98 -9.57 8.25 -13.21
CA LEU A 98 -10.91 8.76 -13.38
C LEU A 98 -11.90 8.07 -12.43
N ALA A 99 -13.08 8.64 -12.25
CA ALA A 99 -14.13 8.04 -11.42
C ALA A 99 -14.53 6.62 -11.91
N ALA A 100 -14.47 6.38 -13.22
CA ALA A 100 -14.80 5.09 -13.84
C ALA A 100 -13.71 4.02 -13.66
N ASP A 101 -12.47 4.41 -13.33
CA ASP A 101 -11.37 3.45 -13.18
C ASP A 101 -11.51 2.67 -11.87
N ALA A 102 -11.22 1.37 -11.92
CA ALA A 102 -11.25 0.52 -10.72
C ALA A 102 -9.95 0.61 -9.90
N ALA A 103 -8.86 1.03 -10.51
CA ALA A 103 -7.53 1.04 -9.92
C ALA A 103 -6.84 2.40 -10.10
N VAL A 104 -5.76 2.59 -9.34
CA VAL A 104 -4.88 3.76 -9.40
C VAL A 104 -3.43 3.29 -9.32
N ARG A 105 -2.54 3.96 -10.06
CA ARG A 105 -1.11 3.75 -9.96
C ARG A 105 -0.54 4.58 -8.82
N VAL A 106 0.13 3.91 -7.89
CA VAL A 106 0.65 4.48 -6.65
C VAL A 106 2.14 4.22 -6.55
N MET A 107 2.93 5.29 -6.53
CA MET A 107 4.31 5.21 -6.07
C MET A 107 4.30 5.13 -4.54
N LEU A 108 4.79 4.01 -4.01
CA LEU A 108 4.96 3.85 -2.56
C LEU A 108 6.02 4.83 -2.08
N ALA A 109 5.58 5.74 -1.22
CA ALA A 109 6.44 6.71 -0.61
C ALA A 109 5.92 6.95 0.80
N ARG A 110 6.75 6.66 1.80
CA ARG A 110 6.48 7.05 3.19
C ARG A 110 6.72 8.56 3.30
N VAL A 111 5.79 9.33 2.75
CA VAL A 111 5.79 10.79 2.89
C VAL A 111 5.29 11.07 4.30
N PRO A 112 6.08 11.72 5.18
CA PRO A 112 5.58 12.12 6.49
C PRO A 112 4.32 12.97 6.30
N ALA A 113 3.31 12.77 7.16
CA ALA A 113 2.13 13.61 7.17
C ALA A 113 2.62 15.07 7.22
N SER A 114 2.34 15.87 6.19
CA SER A 114 2.79 17.26 6.24
C SER A 114 2.07 17.97 7.39
N GLY A 115 2.84 18.52 8.31
CA GLY A 115 2.32 19.27 9.45
C GLY A 115 2.18 18.42 10.70
N ALA A 116 3.31 18.14 11.34
CA ALA A 116 3.45 18.46 12.76
C ALA A 116 4.39 19.68 12.84
#